data_AF-A0A2U1IYK1-F1
#
_entry.id   AF-A0A2U1IYK1-F1
#
_cell.length_a   1.000
_cell.length_b   1.000
_cell.length_c   1.000
_cell.angle_alpha   90.00
_cell.angle_beta   90.00
_cell.angle_gamma   90.00
#
_symmetry.space_group_name_H-M   'P 1'
#
loop_
_entity.id
_entity.type
_entity.pdbx_description
1 polymer ?
#
loop_
_entity_poly.entity_id
_entity_poly.type
_entity_poly.pdbx_seq_one_letter_code
_entity_poly.pdbx_strand_id
1 'polypeptide(L)'
;MRGSKTINIIELQKKFAAIQSELKKALDLVESKSFSSSFNVLANLTEYIVENCEDLGLALENAPFDGFDAPKFWRTLNQCWIFALEQASSANQNKNVLNIQNVLKLQQKIVAWSESLACYGLVDYEMGFWETDIIDTLESIRKSLLQNAF
;
A
#
# COMPACT_ATOMS: atom_id res chain seq x y z
N MET A 1 -2.77 3.40 33.59
CA MET A 1 -3.91 4.20 33.11
C MET A 1 -3.47 4.95 31.86
N ARG A 2 -3.67 4.38 30.66
CA ARG A 2 -3.43 5.12 29.41
C ARG A 2 -4.63 6.06 29.25
N GLY A 3 -4.39 7.37 29.31
CA GLY A 3 -5.44 8.37 29.13
C GLY A 3 -6.14 8.12 27.81
N SER A 4 -7.47 8.03 27.84
CA SER A 4 -8.29 7.89 26.64
C SER A 4 -8.05 9.14 25.78
N LYS A 5 -7.16 9.04 24.77
CA LYS A 5 -6.99 10.07 23.74
C LYS A 5 -8.37 10.21 23.11
N THR A 6 -9.08 11.32 23.36
CA THR A 6 -10.34 11.59 22.69
C THR A 6 -10.03 11.71 21.20
N ILE A 7 -10.31 10.66 20.44
CA ILE A 7 -10.09 10.63 19.00
C ILE A 7 -11.01 11.68 18.39
N ASN A 8 -10.42 12.67 17.73
CA ASN A 8 -11.19 13.68 17.01
C ASN A 8 -11.70 13.04 15.71
N ILE A 9 -12.95 12.57 15.73
CA ILE A 9 -13.59 11.89 14.60
C ILE A 9 -13.55 12.74 13.33
N ILE A 10 -13.77 14.05 13.43
CA ILE A 10 -13.76 14.97 12.27
C ILE A 10 -12.37 15.02 11.66
N GLU A 11 -11.32 15.08 12.48
CA GLU A 11 -9.94 15.06 12.01
C GLU A 11 -9.60 13.71 11.36
N LEU A 12 -10.05 12.61 11.96
CA LEU A 12 -9.79 11.28 11.43
C LEU A 12 -10.49 11.03 10.09
N GLN A 13 -11.74 11.48 9.95
CA GLN A 13 -12.46 11.45 8.67
C GLN A 13 -11.72 12.26 7.59
N LYS A 14 -11.16 13.42 7.93
CA LYS A 14 -10.33 14.21 7.01
C LYS A 14 -9.06 13.47 6.59
N LYS A 15 -8.38 12.79 7.54
CA LYS A 15 -7.20 11.95 7.24
C LYS A 15 -7.56 10.82 6.27
N PHE A 16 -8.67 10.11 6.50
CA PHE A 16 -9.11 9.05 5.59
C PHE A 16 -9.53 9.57 4.22
N ALA A 17 -10.19 10.74 4.14
CA ALA A 17 -10.50 11.37 2.87
C ALA A 17 -9.22 11.76 2.09
N ALA A 18 -8.19 12.25 2.79
CA ALA A 18 -6.89 12.54 2.19
C ALA A 18 -6.19 11.27 1.69
N ILE A 19 -6.22 10.18 2.46
CA ILE A 19 -5.69 8.88 2.05
C ILE A 19 -6.39 8.40 0.76
N GLN A 20 -7.73 8.47 0.70
CA GLN A 20 -8.50 8.10 -0.50
C GLN A 20 -8.13 8.97 -1.71
N SER A 21 -7.90 10.27 -1.50
CA SER A 21 -7.47 11.19 -2.56
C SER A 21 -6.09 10.83 -3.12
N GLU A 22 -5.13 10.47 -2.27
CA GLU A 22 -3.79 10.04 -2.71
C GLU A 22 -3.83 8.67 -3.39
N LEU A 23 -4.67 7.73 -2.95
CA LEU A 23 -4.90 6.47 -3.68
C LEU A 23 -5.44 6.73 -5.08
N LYS A 24 -6.45 7.59 -5.21
CA LYS A 24 -7.00 7.94 -6.52
C LYS A 24 -5.94 8.56 -7.44
N LYS A 25 -5.17 9.51 -6.92
CA LYS A 25 -4.04 10.12 -7.65
C LYS A 25 -3.00 9.10 -8.09
N ALA A 26 -2.69 8.10 -7.27
CA ALA A 26 -1.80 7.01 -7.66
C ALA A 26 -2.38 6.23 -8.85
N LEU A 27 -3.68 5.94 -8.86
CA LEU A 27 -4.34 5.25 -9.98
C LEU A 27 -4.39 6.11 -11.25
N ASP A 28 -4.70 7.40 -11.14
CA ASP A 28 -4.68 8.34 -12.28
C ASP A 28 -3.28 8.38 -12.95
N LEU A 29 -2.22 8.25 -12.15
CA LEU A 29 -0.83 8.14 -12.63
C LEU A 29 -0.56 6.79 -13.31
N VAL A 30 -1.15 5.68 -12.84
CA VAL A 30 -1.08 4.37 -13.52
C VAL A 30 -1.74 4.47 -14.89
N GLU A 31 -2.94 5.04 -14.98
CA GLU A 31 -3.68 5.22 -16.23
C GLU A 31 -2.90 6.07 -17.23
N SER A 32 -2.21 7.10 -16.73
CA SER A 32 -1.32 7.97 -17.50
C SER A 32 0.05 7.34 -17.81
N LYS A 33 0.26 6.05 -17.51
CA LYS A 33 1.51 5.29 -17.70
C LYS A 33 2.73 5.90 -16.98
N SER A 34 2.48 6.68 -15.93
CA SER A 34 3.48 7.34 -15.09
C SER A 34 3.79 6.49 -13.85
N PHE A 35 4.24 5.26 -14.08
CA PHE A 35 4.36 4.22 -13.05
C PHE A 35 5.34 4.56 -11.92
N SER A 36 6.49 5.17 -12.25
CA SER A 36 7.45 5.59 -11.21
C SER A 36 6.84 6.60 -10.24
N SER A 37 6.08 7.57 -10.76
CA SER A 37 5.36 8.54 -9.93
C SER A 37 4.24 7.88 -9.12
N SER A 38 3.49 6.96 -9.73
CA SER A 38 2.45 6.20 -9.04
C SER A 38 3.01 5.40 -7.85
N PHE A 39 4.09 4.64 -8.06
CA PHE A 39 4.75 3.87 -7.00
C PHE A 39 5.32 4.75 -5.89
N ASN A 40 5.82 5.94 -6.22
CA ASN A 40 6.27 6.89 -5.20
C ASN A 40 5.09 7.39 -4.34
N VAL A 41 3.94 7.68 -4.95
CA VAL A 41 2.72 8.07 -4.20
C VAL A 41 2.25 6.92 -3.31
N LEU A 42 2.12 5.71 -3.86
CA LEU A 42 1.70 4.54 -3.08
C LEU A 42 2.68 4.26 -1.93
N ALA A 43 3.98 4.30 -2.19
CA ALA A 43 4.99 4.03 -1.17
C ALA A 43 4.94 5.04 -0.01
N ASN A 44 4.89 6.35 -0.33
CA ASN A 44 4.83 7.38 0.71
C ASN A 44 3.52 7.31 1.49
N LEU A 45 2.41 6.96 0.83
CA LEU A 45 1.12 6.79 1.48
C LEU A 45 1.10 5.56 2.39
N THR A 46 1.62 4.42 1.94
CA THR A 46 1.72 3.20 2.75
C THR A 46 2.63 3.45 3.96
N GLU A 47 3.77 4.12 3.78
CA GLU A 47 4.67 4.51 4.86
C GLU A 47 3.95 5.38 5.91
N TYR A 48 3.21 6.42 5.47
CA TYR A 48 2.39 7.23 6.36
C TYR A 48 1.34 6.39 7.13
N ILE A 49 0.65 5.46 6.46
CA ILE A 49 -0.38 4.60 7.09
C ILE A 49 0.26 3.70 8.15
N VAL A 50 1.41 3.10 7.85
CA VAL A 50 2.13 2.20 8.76
C VAL A 50 2.65 2.97 9.97
N GLU A 51 3.28 4.12 9.78
CA GLU A 51 3.82 4.94 10.86
C GLU A 51 2.72 5.52 11.77
N ASN A 52 1.52 5.73 11.25
CA ASN A 52 0.41 6.36 11.97
C ASN A 52 -0.74 5.39 12.25
N CYS A 53 -0.52 4.07 12.20
CA CYS A 53 -1.62 3.08 12.25
C CYS A 53 -2.44 3.17 13.54
N GLU A 54 -1.80 3.40 14.69
CA GLU A 54 -2.49 3.60 15.98
C GLU A 54 -3.27 4.92 16.01
N ASP A 55 -2.67 6.02 15.55
CA ASP A 55 -3.32 7.34 15.52
C ASP A 55 -4.45 7.43 14.47
N LEU A 56 -4.42 6.56 13.46
CA LEU A 56 -5.53 6.34 12.51
C LEU A 56 -6.61 5.41 13.07
N GLY A 57 -6.38 4.79 14.22
CA GLY A 57 -7.28 3.83 14.83
C GLY A 57 -7.39 2.50 14.07
N LEU A 58 -6.41 2.19 13.21
CA LEU A 58 -6.36 0.94 12.44
C LEU A 58 -5.95 -0.27 13.31
N ALA A 59 -5.24 -0.02 14.41
CA ALA A 59 -4.81 -1.02 15.38
C ALA A 59 -5.83 -1.25 16.52
N LEU A 60 -7.00 -0.64 16.44
CA LEU A 60 -8.05 -0.80 17.46
C LEU A 60 -8.86 -2.07 17.20
N GLU A 61 -9.32 -2.72 18.27
CA GLU A 61 -10.23 -3.88 18.17
C GLU A 61 -11.60 -3.49 17.57
N ASN A 62 -12.01 -2.23 17.78
CA ASN A 62 -13.27 -1.69 17.29
C ASN A 62 -13.01 -0.56 16.27
N ALA A 63 -13.98 -0.35 15.38
CA ALA A 63 -13.93 0.73 14.41
C ALA A 63 -13.72 2.10 15.11
N PRO A 64 -12.85 2.97 14.59
CA PRO A 64 -12.54 4.26 15.20
C PRO A 64 -13.72 5.26 15.12
N PHE A 65 -14.69 5.03 14.24
CA PHE A 65 -15.95 5.77 14.14
C PHE A 65 -17.00 4.97 13.37
N ASP A 66 -18.27 5.32 13.55
CA ASP A 66 -19.40 4.66 12.90
C ASP A 66 -19.27 4.67 11.36
N GLY A 67 -19.42 3.49 10.76
CA GLY A 67 -19.34 3.30 9.32
C GLY A 67 -17.91 3.17 8.76
N PHE A 68 -16.87 3.21 9.61
CA PHE A 68 -15.53 2.81 9.18
C PHE A 68 -15.44 1.29 9.02
N ASP A 69 -14.86 0.85 7.90
CA ASP A 69 -14.68 -0.56 7.55
C ASP A 69 -13.17 -0.81 7.32
N ALA A 70 -12.49 -1.30 8.37
CA ALA A 70 -11.06 -1.58 8.36
C ALA A 70 -10.68 -2.65 7.32
N PRO A 71 -11.38 -3.81 7.24
CA PRO A 71 -11.13 -4.79 6.17
C PRO A 71 -11.23 -4.19 4.76
N LYS A 72 -12.25 -3.37 4.49
CA LYS A 72 -12.39 -2.71 3.18
C LYS A 72 -11.29 -1.70 2.90
N PHE A 73 -10.84 -0.97 3.91
CA PHE A 73 -9.71 -0.04 3.80
C PHE A 73 -8.43 -0.79 3.35
N TRP A 74 -8.05 -1.83 4.08
CA TRP A 74 -6.86 -2.63 3.76
C TRP A 74 -6.97 -3.28 2.39
N ARG A 75 -8.11 -3.92 2.09
CA ARG A 75 -8.38 -4.49 0.76
C ARG A 75 -8.19 -3.47 -0.35
N THR A 76 -8.65 -2.24 -0.15
CA THR A 76 -8.52 -1.17 -1.16
C THR A 76 -7.06 -0.77 -1.36
N LEU A 77 -6.29 -0.60 -0.27
CA LEU A 77 -4.86 -0.32 -0.35
C LEU A 77 -4.10 -1.43 -1.08
N ASN A 78 -4.35 -2.68 -0.70
CA ASN A 78 -3.70 -3.85 -1.30
C ASN A 78 -4.04 -3.97 -2.79
N GLN A 79 -5.31 -3.80 -3.16
CA GLN A 79 -5.75 -3.82 -4.56
C GLN A 79 -5.12 -2.69 -5.40
N CYS A 80 -4.91 -1.51 -4.82
CA CYS A 80 -4.20 -0.43 -5.52
C CYS A 80 -2.75 -0.83 -5.83
N TRP A 81 -2.06 -1.49 -4.90
CA TRP A 81 -0.72 -2.03 -5.13
C TRP A 81 -0.70 -3.08 -6.23
N ILE A 82 -1.55 -4.11 -6.13
CA ILE A 82 -1.63 -5.19 -7.12
C ILE A 82 -1.94 -4.63 -8.51
N PHE A 83 -2.97 -3.79 -8.62
CA PHE A 83 -3.34 -3.18 -9.90
C PHE A 83 -2.20 -2.36 -10.51
N ALA A 84 -1.52 -1.52 -9.71
CA ALA A 84 -0.42 -0.70 -10.22
C ALA A 84 0.76 -1.57 -10.70
N LEU A 85 1.07 -2.65 -9.98
CA LEU A 85 2.13 -3.59 -10.33
C LEU A 85 1.80 -4.39 -11.60
N GLU A 86 0.58 -4.92 -11.73
CA GLU A 86 0.13 -5.65 -12.92
C GLU A 86 0.16 -4.78 -14.18
N GLN A 87 -0.29 -3.53 -14.07
CA GLN A 87 -0.27 -2.57 -15.17
C GLN A 87 1.16 -2.20 -15.56
N ALA A 88 2.05 -2.03 -14.58
CA ALA A 88 3.46 -1.76 -14.84
C ALA A 88 4.15 -2.97 -15.49
N SER A 89 3.86 -4.19 -15.04
CA SER A 89 4.34 -5.44 -15.63
C SER A 89 3.95 -5.56 -17.11
N SER A 90 2.68 -5.33 -17.41
CA SER A 90 2.14 -5.37 -18.77
C SER A 90 2.75 -4.31 -19.68
N ALA A 91 2.98 -3.09 -19.16
CA ALA A 91 3.66 -2.04 -19.89
C ALA A 91 5.16 -2.32 -20.10
N ASN A 92 5.79 -3.02 -19.15
CA ASN A 92 7.21 -3.31 -19.15
C ASN A 92 7.64 -4.22 -20.30
N GLN A 93 6.79 -5.16 -20.69
CA GLN A 93 7.01 -6.04 -21.86
C GLN A 93 7.33 -5.25 -23.14
N ASN A 94 6.98 -3.97 -23.20
CA ASN A 94 7.14 -3.14 -24.39
C ASN A 94 8.11 -1.95 -24.22
N LYS A 95 8.46 -1.54 -22.98
CA LYS A 95 9.05 -0.19 -22.74
C LYS A 95 10.10 -0.04 -21.62
N ASN A 96 10.57 -1.10 -20.96
CA ASN A 96 11.58 -1.01 -19.88
C ASN A 96 11.27 0.09 -18.83
N VAL A 97 10.01 0.13 -18.40
CA VAL A 97 9.43 1.06 -17.43
C VAL A 97 10.00 0.86 -16.01
N LEU A 98 10.34 -0.38 -15.63
CA LEU A 98 10.88 -0.71 -14.30
C LEU A 98 12.31 -1.27 -14.39
N ASN A 99 13.14 -0.87 -13.44
CA ASN A 99 14.48 -1.40 -13.22
C ASN A 99 14.46 -2.38 -12.02
N ILE A 100 15.20 -3.48 -12.14
CA ILE A 100 15.47 -4.47 -11.07
C ILE A 100 15.84 -3.81 -9.74
N GLN A 101 16.69 -2.78 -9.75
CA GLN A 101 17.11 -2.09 -8.52
C GLN A 101 15.95 -1.39 -7.81
N ASN A 102 15.00 -0.83 -8.55
CA ASN A 102 13.81 -0.21 -7.96
C ASN A 102 12.85 -1.27 -7.41
N VAL A 103 12.71 -2.40 -8.10
CA VAL A 103 11.91 -3.54 -7.64
C VAL A 103 12.46 -4.08 -6.30
N LEU A 104 13.77 -4.31 -6.20
CA LEU A 104 14.41 -4.79 -4.96
C LEU A 104 14.23 -3.81 -3.79
N LYS A 105 14.41 -2.51 -4.03
CA LYS A 105 14.17 -1.47 -3.00
C LYS A 105 12.73 -1.47 -2.52
N LEU A 106 11.78 -1.63 -3.43
CA LEU A 106 10.36 -1.67 -3.09
C LEU A 106 10.00 -2.94 -2.30
N GLN A 107 10.55 -4.11 -2.68
CA GLN A 107 10.39 -5.35 -1.91
C GLN A 107 10.88 -5.18 -0.46
N GLN A 108 12.04 -4.54 -0.25
CA GLN A 108 12.55 -4.27 1.10
C GLN A 108 11.61 -3.39 1.92
N LYS A 109 11.01 -2.36 1.32
CA LYS A 109 10.03 -1.50 2.00
C LYS A 109 8.77 -2.29 2.39
N ILE A 110 8.26 -3.13 1.50
CA ILE A 110 7.05 -3.94 1.74
C ILE A 110 7.24 -4.88 2.92
N VAL A 111 8.39 -5.57 2.99
CA VAL A 111 8.74 -6.44 4.12
C VAL A 111 8.79 -5.62 5.42
N ALA A 112 9.49 -4.48 5.41
CA ALA A 112 9.62 -3.64 6.60
C ALA A 112 8.27 -3.08 7.11
N TRP A 113 7.37 -2.72 6.19
CA TRP A 113 6.02 -2.29 6.54
C TRP A 113 5.20 -3.43 7.15
N SER A 114 5.29 -4.63 6.57
CA SER A 114 4.63 -5.81 7.10
C SER A 114 5.13 -6.17 8.51
N GLU A 115 6.45 -6.18 8.72
CA GLU A 115 7.05 -6.41 10.04
C GLU A 115 6.57 -5.38 11.08
N SER A 116 6.41 -4.13 10.67
CA SER A 116 5.89 -3.06 11.55
C SER A 116 4.41 -3.25 11.91
N LEU A 117 3.62 -3.81 10.98
CA LEU A 117 2.19 -4.07 11.16
C LEU A 117 1.91 -5.39 11.91
N ALA A 118 2.87 -6.31 11.93
CA ALA A 118 2.73 -7.63 12.54
C ALA A 118 2.39 -7.57 14.05
N CYS A 119 2.93 -6.60 14.78
CA CYS A 119 2.66 -6.46 16.22
C CYS A 119 1.20 -6.07 16.53
N TYR A 120 0.45 -5.58 15.55
CA TYR A 120 -0.97 -5.25 15.64
C TYR A 120 -1.88 -6.33 15.04
N GLY A 121 -1.31 -7.42 14.50
CA GLY A 121 -2.07 -8.44 13.77
C GLY A 121 -2.54 -7.99 12.37
N LEU A 122 -1.98 -6.91 11.83
CA LEU A 122 -2.41 -6.27 10.57
C LEU A 122 -1.68 -6.83 9.33
N VAL A 123 -1.43 -8.14 9.32
CA VAL A 123 -0.77 -8.87 8.21
C VAL A 123 -1.64 -10.05 7.73
N ASP A 124 -2.84 -10.20 8.30
CA ASP A 124 -3.83 -11.19 7.84
C ASP A 124 -4.49 -10.73 6.53
N TYR A 125 -4.70 -11.67 5.59
CA TYR A 125 -5.36 -11.43 4.31
C TYR A 125 -6.75 -10.79 4.44
N GLU A 126 -7.48 -11.02 5.53
CA GLU A 126 -8.80 -10.39 5.70
C GLU A 126 -8.74 -9.03 6.39
N MET A 127 -7.68 -8.77 7.16
CA MET A 127 -7.65 -7.67 8.15
C MET A 127 -6.49 -6.69 7.97
N GLY A 128 -5.57 -6.92 7.04
CA GLY A 128 -4.30 -6.21 7.00
C GLY A 128 -3.62 -6.15 5.63
N PHE A 129 -2.33 -5.88 5.68
CA PHE A 129 -1.50 -5.67 4.48
C PHE A 129 -1.13 -6.99 3.81
N TRP A 130 -1.33 -7.08 2.49
CA TRP A 130 -1.10 -8.30 1.71
C TRP A 130 0.35 -8.42 1.25
N GLU A 131 1.27 -8.53 2.20
CA GLU A 131 2.71 -8.62 1.89
C GLU A 131 3.00 -9.71 0.85
N THR A 132 2.50 -10.93 1.08
CA THR A 132 2.75 -12.09 0.22
C THR A 132 2.34 -11.85 -1.23
N ASP A 133 1.10 -11.41 -1.49
CA ASP A 133 0.64 -11.19 -2.88
C ASP A 133 1.43 -10.07 -3.58
N ILE A 134 1.73 -8.99 -2.85
CA ILE A 134 2.44 -7.84 -3.41
C ILE A 134 3.89 -8.24 -3.74
N ILE A 135 4.54 -9.00 -2.85
CA ILE A 135 5.88 -9.56 -3.07
C ILE A 135 5.88 -10.56 -4.24
N ASP A 136 4.90 -11.46 -4.32
CA ASP A 136 4.80 -12.44 -5.40
C ASP A 136 4.60 -11.77 -6.76
N THR A 137 3.83 -10.69 -6.80
CA THR A 137 3.64 -9.86 -8.00
C THR A 137 4.95 -9.18 -8.40
N LEU A 138 5.67 -8.56 -7.45
CA LEU A 138 6.99 -7.96 -7.69
C LEU A 138 8.03 -8.97 -8.14
N GLU A 139 8.02 -10.17 -7.56
CA GLU A 139 8.95 -11.24 -7.90
C GLU A 139 8.70 -11.77 -9.32
N SER A 140 7.44 -11.84 -9.74
CA SER A 140 7.06 -12.16 -11.12
C SER A 140 7.57 -11.10 -12.11
N ILE A 141 7.45 -9.81 -11.76
CA ILE A 141 8.01 -8.69 -12.54
C ILE A 141 9.54 -8.83 -12.64
N ARG A 142 10.22 -9.08 -11.51
CA ARG A 142 11.68 -9.22 -11.44
C ARG A 142 12.18 -10.34 -12.34
N LYS A 143 11.51 -11.51 -12.32
CA LYS A 143 11.83 -12.66 -13.18
C LYS A 143 11.68 -12.31 -14.66
N SER A 144 10.59 -11.62 -15.03
CA SER A 144 10.39 -11.17 -16.41
C SER A 144 11.48 -10.20 -16.88
N LEU A 145 11.90 -9.26 -16.03
CA LEU A 145 12.99 -8.33 -16.34
C LEU A 145 14.33 -9.04 -16.57
N LEU A 146 14.63 -10.09 -15.80
CA LEU A 146 15.85 -10.89 -15.96
C LEU A 146 15.85 -11.73 -17.24
N GLN A 147 14.68 -12.25 -17.64
CA GLN A 147 14.54 -13.02 -18.88
C GLN A 147 14.72 -12.15 -20.13
N ASN A 148 14.31 -10.88 -20.09
CA ASN A 148 14.46 -9.94 -21.20
C ASN A 148 15.87 -9.31 -21.30
N ALA A 149 16.77 -9.61 -20.36
CA ALA A 149 18.14 -9.08 -20.32
C ALA A 149 19.16 -9.94 -21.10
N PHE A 150 18.73 -11.08 -21.63
CA PHE A 150 19.51 -12.01 -22.46
C PHE A 150 18.80 -12.22 -23.82
#